data_AF-A0A7W6EC99-F1
#
_entry.id   AF-A0A7W6EC99-F1
#
_cell.length_a   1.000
_cell.length_b   1.000
_cell.length_c   1.000
_cell.angle_alpha   90.00
_cell.angle_beta   90.00
_cell.angle_gamma   90.00
#
_symmetry.space_group_name_H-M   'P 1'
#
loop_
_entity.id
_entity.type
_entity.pdbx_description
1 polymer ?
#
loop_
_entity_poly.entity_id
_entity_poly.type
_entity_poly.pdbx_seq_one_letter_code
_entity_poly.pdbx_strand_id
1 'polypeptide(L)'
;MDSLLHIWWVWLCAALVLALVELMVPASVFLGFALGAAVMAVLVALGIISNTSVLLALFAGLSLIAWIGLKLLFKSQSSGARIVTRDINEN
;
A
#
# COMPACT_ATOMS: atom_id res chain seq x y z
N MET A 1 20.72 -11.05 20.09
CA MET A 1 20.22 -9.73 19.64
C MET A 1 19.01 -10.02 18.78
N ASP A 2 17.82 -9.64 19.23
CA ASP A 2 16.62 -9.79 18.41
C ASP A 2 16.75 -8.92 17.16
N SER A 3 16.47 -9.48 16.00
CA SER A 3 16.51 -8.72 14.75
C SER A 3 15.45 -7.62 14.77
N LEU A 4 15.77 -6.44 14.25
CA LEU A 4 14.86 -5.29 14.17
C LEU A 4 13.51 -5.64 13.51
N LEU A 5 13.50 -6.62 12.62
CA LEU A 5 12.30 -7.08 11.93
C LEU A 5 11.31 -7.82 12.85
N HIS A 6 11.76 -8.37 13.98
CA HIS A 6 10.89 -9.01 14.97
C HIS A 6 10.30 -8.02 15.97
N ILE A 7 10.57 -6.72 15.78
CA ILE A 7 10.04 -5.66 16.62
C ILE A 7 8.82 -5.05 15.93
N TRP A 8 7.64 -5.20 16.52
CA TRP A 8 6.36 -4.81 15.89
C TRP A 8 6.26 -3.31 15.57
N TRP A 9 6.78 -2.43 16.44
CA TRP A 9 6.70 -0.98 16.22
C TRP A 9 7.61 -0.52 15.07
N VAL A 10 8.65 -1.27 14.72
CA VAL A 10 9.51 -0.97 13.55
C VAL A 10 8.69 -1.03 12.26
N TRP A 11 7.77 -1.98 12.17
CA TRP A 11 6.84 -2.10 11.06
C TRP A 11 5.85 -0.93 10.97
N LEU A 12 5.37 -0.43 12.12
CA LEU A 12 4.53 0.78 12.13
C LEU A 12 5.32 2.01 11.66
N CYS A 13 6.55 2.19 12.13
CA CYS A 13 7.40 3.29 11.66
C CYS A 13 7.63 3.19 10.14
N ALA A 14 7.94 1.99 9.63
CA ALA A 14 8.10 1.76 8.20
C ALA A 14 6.81 2.08 7.42
N ALA A 15 5.65 1.64 7.91
CA ALA A 15 4.36 1.92 7.30
C ALA A 15 4.09 3.43 7.20
N LEU A 16 4.35 4.18 8.28
CA LEU A 16 4.16 5.63 8.32
C LEU A 16 5.11 6.36 7.37
N VAL A 17 6.39 5.97 7.32
CA VAL A 17 7.37 6.56 6.39
C VAL A 17 6.97 6.29 4.95
N LEU A 18 6.56 5.06 4.61
CA LEU A 18 6.10 4.71 3.26
C LEU A 18 4.85 5.49 2.87
N ALA A 19 3.89 5.64 3.79
CA ALA A 19 2.70 6.46 3.56
C ALA A 19 3.05 7.94 3.35
N LEU A 20 4.04 8.48 4.08
CA LEU A 20 4.52 9.84 3.89
C LEU A 20 5.21 10.02 2.52
N VAL A 21 6.03 9.05 2.11
CA VAL A 21 6.71 9.07 0.80
C VAL A 21 5.69 9.10 -0.34
N GLU A 22 4.59 8.35 -0.21
CA GLU A 22 3.49 8.37 -1.17
C GLU A 22 2.87 9.78 -1.34
N LEU A 23 2.77 10.57 -0.28
CA LEU A 23 2.26 11.95 -0.36
C LEU A 23 3.17 12.87 -1.18
N MET A 24 4.48 12.62 -1.16
CA MET A 24 5.46 13.40 -1.92
C MET A 24 5.55 12.94 -3.38
N VAL A 25 5.47 11.62 -3.59
CA VAL A 25 5.57 10.97 -4.89
C VAL A 25 4.37 10.03 -5.05
N PRO A 26 3.24 10.53 -5.60
CA PRO A 26 2.03 9.73 -5.73
C PRO A 26 2.20 8.66 -6.81
N ALA A 27 2.58 7.45 -6.40
CA ALA A 27 2.91 6.32 -7.25
C ALA A 27 1.97 5.12 -7.03
N SER A 28 1.10 5.14 -6.02
CA SER A 28 0.27 4.06 -5.44
C SER A 28 1.02 2.83 -4.92
N VAL A 29 2.28 2.64 -5.34
CA VAL A 29 3.14 1.54 -4.93
C VAL A 29 3.49 1.66 -3.45
N PHE A 30 3.92 2.83 -2.98
CA PHE A 30 4.36 2.99 -1.59
C PHE A 30 3.21 2.79 -0.61
N LEU A 31 1.98 3.18 -1.00
CA LEU A 31 0.78 2.87 -0.22
C LEU A 31 0.54 1.36 -0.07
N GLY A 32 0.75 0.58 -1.13
CA GLY A 32 0.65 -0.88 -1.07
C GLY A 32 1.65 -1.51 -0.09
N PHE A 33 2.90 -1.04 -0.12
CA PHE A 33 3.92 -1.47 0.85
C PHE A 33 3.64 -0.98 2.28
N ALA A 34 3.08 0.23 2.44
CA ALA A 34 2.68 0.76 3.74
C ALA A 34 1.58 -0.10 4.39
N LEU A 35 0.59 -0.52 3.59
CA LEU A 35 -0.45 -1.46 4.04
C LEU A 35 0.13 -2.83 4.39
N GLY A 36 1.05 -3.36 3.56
CA GLY A 36 1.78 -4.59 3.88
C GLY A 36 2.52 -4.49 5.22
N ALA A 37 3.23 -3.40 5.46
CA ALA A 37 3.94 -3.15 6.71
C ALA A 37 2.98 -3.01 7.92
N ALA A 38 1.81 -2.37 7.73
CA ALA A 38 0.80 -2.25 8.79
C ALA A 38 0.26 -3.62 9.22
N VAL A 39 0.02 -4.54 8.26
CA VAL A 39 -0.38 -5.92 8.56
C VAL A 39 0.75 -6.68 9.27
N MET A 40 2.00 -6.50 8.83
CA MET A 40 3.16 -7.11 9.48
C MET A 40 3.33 -6.65 10.93
N ALA A 41 3.04 -5.38 11.25
CA ALA A 41 3.08 -4.89 12.62
C ALA A 41 2.15 -5.72 13.54
N VAL A 42 0.95 -6.04 13.08
CA VAL A 42 0.01 -6.87 13.84
C VAL A 42 0.52 -8.31 13.97
N LEU A 43 0.98 -8.92 12.87
CA LEU A 43 1.48 -10.30 12.87
C LEU A 43 2.68 -10.50 13.80
N VAL A 44 3.60 -9.52 13.81
CA VAL A 44 4.78 -9.53 14.67
C VAL A 44 4.40 -9.22 16.12
N ALA A 45 3.45 -8.31 16.39
CA ALA A 45 2.97 -8.05 17.74
C ALA A 45 2.32 -9.28 18.40
N LEU A 46 1.68 -10.14 17.60
CA LEU A 46 1.10 -11.41 18.06
C LEU A 46 2.15 -12.52 18.25
N GLY A 47 3.40 -12.32 17.87
CA GLY A 47 4.48 -13.30 18.01
C GLY A 47 4.31 -14.55 17.15
N ILE A 48 3.52 -14.49 16.08
CA ILE A 48 3.14 -15.66 15.26
C ILE A 48 4.32 -16.14 14.39
N ILE A 49 5.26 -15.25 14.06
CA ILE A 49 6.32 -15.51 13.10
C ILE A 49 7.68 -15.36 13.78
N SER A 50 8.42 -16.46 13.90
CA SER A 50 9.78 -16.48 14.45
C SER A 50 10.86 -16.54 13.35
N ASN A 51 10.51 -17.01 12.16
CA ASN A 51 11.44 -17.18 11.05
C ASN A 51 11.51 -15.92 10.16
N THR A 52 12.70 -15.31 10.09
CA THR A 52 12.94 -14.09 9.30
C THR A 52 12.65 -14.27 7.81
N SER A 53 12.95 -15.43 7.22
CA SER A 53 12.69 -15.70 5.81
C SER A 53 11.19 -15.74 5.51
N VAL A 54 10.40 -16.36 6.39
CA VAL A 54 8.93 -16.40 6.28
C VAL A 54 8.36 -15.00 6.43
N LEU A 55 8.87 -14.21 7.37
CA LEU A 55 8.48 -12.84 7.62
C LEU A 55 8.67 -11.96 6.36
N LEU A 56 9.82 -12.07 5.68
CA LEU A 56 10.08 -11.30 4.46
C LEU A 56 9.21 -11.77 3.28
N ALA A 57 8.99 -13.08 3.16
CA ALA A 57 8.10 -13.65 2.14
C ALA A 57 6.65 -13.15 2.32
N LEU A 58 6.15 -13.13 3.56
CA LEU A 58 4.83 -12.60 3.89
C LEU A 58 4.73 -11.11 3.60
N PHE A 59 5.73 -10.31 4.01
CA PHE A 59 5.74 -8.88 3.71
C PHE A 59 5.70 -8.61 2.20
N ALA A 60 6.52 -9.31 1.41
CA ALA A 60 6.54 -9.18 -0.04
C ALA A 60 5.19 -9.58 -0.67
N GLY A 61 4.63 -10.71 -0.25
CA GLY A 61 3.33 -11.20 -0.75
C GLY A 61 2.18 -10.25 -0.40
N LEU A 62 2.08 -9.83 0.85
CA LEU A 62 1.05 -8.89 1.32
C LEU A 62 1.16 -7.53 0.62
N SER A 63 2.37 -7.02 0.44
CA SER A 63 2.60 -5.74 -0.26
C SER A 63 2.20 -5.83 -1.74
N LEU A 64 2.54 -6.94 -2.40
CA LEU A 64 2.14 -7.18 -3.80
C LEU A 64 0.62 -7.25 -3.94
N ILE A 65 -0.05 -8.00 -3.05
CA ILE A 65 -1.52 -8.13 -3.05
C ILE A 65 -2.18 -6.77 -2.79
N ALA A 66 -1.70 -6.03 -1.78
CA ALA A 66 -2.22 -4.71 -1.46
C ALA A 66 -2.07 -3.73 -2.64
N TRP A 67 -0.89 -3.70 -3.27
CA TRP A 67 -0.67 -2.85 -4.44
C TRP A 67 -1.55 -3.22 -5.64
N ILE A 68 -1.70 -4.51 -5.93
CA ILE A 68 -2.62 -4.97 -6.99
C ILE A 68 -4.06 -4.55 -6.65
N GLY A 69 -4.50 -4.74 -5.41
CA GLY A 69 -5.82 -4.32 -4.94
C GLY A 69 -6.05 -2.82 -5.13
N LEU A 70 -5.08 -1.98 -4.76
CA LEU A 70 -5.15 -0.53 -4.98
C LEU A 70 -5.25 -0.20 -6.48
N LYS A 71 -4.42 -0.82 -7.33
CA LYS A 71 -4.51 -0.60 -8.79
C LYS A 71 -5.86 -1.00 -9.37
N LEU A 72 -6.45 -2.10 -8.90
CA LEU A 72 -7.77 -2.55 -9.35
C LEU A 72 -8.87 -1.56 -8.93
N LEU A 73 -8.82 -1.05 -7.70
CA LEU A 73 -9.82 -0.12 -7.16
C LEU A 73 -9.73 1.27 -7.83
N PHE A 74 -8.52 1.78 -8.07
CA PHE A 74 -8.34 3.12 -8.65
C PHE A 74 -8.46 3.16 -10.19
N LYS A 75 -8.37 2.03 -10.89
CA LYS A 75 -8.52 1.96 -12.35
C LYS A 75 -9.86 2.50 -12.87
N SER A 76 -10.90 2.54 -12.04
CA SER A 76 -12.24 3.00 -12.42
C SER A 76 -12.41 4.54 -12.37
N GLN A 77 -11.44 5.29 -11.85
CA GLN A 77 -11.52 6.76 -11.71
C GLN A 77 -11.23 7.52 -13.03
N SER A 78 -11.51 6.89 -14.18
CA SER A 78 -11.52 7.63 -15.45
C SER A 78 -12.61 8.68 -15.33
N SER A 79 -12.21 9.96 -15.27
CA SER A 79 -13.12 11.09 -15.45
C SER A 79 -13.80 10.83 -16.79
N GLY A 80 -15.04 10.34 -16.75
CA GLY A 80 -15.80 10.08 -17.95
C GLY A 80 -15.81 11.37 -18.73
N ALA A 81 -15.09 11.42 -19.85
CA ALA A 81 -15.04 12.59 -20.70
C ALA A 81 -16.48 12.92 -21.02
N ARG A 82 -17.00 14.01 -20.46
CA ARG A 82 -18.36 14.45 -20.74
C ARG A 82 -18.36 14.86 -22.20
N ILE A 83 -18.87 13.97 -23.06
CA ILE A 83 -19.03 14.26 -24.48
C ILE A 83 -20.15 15.30 -24.56
N VAL A 84 -19.77 16.57 -24.67
CA VAL A 84 -20.71 17.66 -24.89
C VAL A 84 -21.03 17.67 -26.37
N THR A 85 -22.17 17.10 -26.74
CA THR A 85 -22.66 17.06 -28.13
C THR A 85 -23.46 18.29 -28.52
N ARG A 86 -23.85 19.13 -27.55
CA ARG A 86 -24.64 20.33 -27.79
C ARG A 86 -23.69 21.51 -27.98
N ASP A 87 -23.63 22.03 -29.19
CA ASP A 87 -22.90 23.26 -29.48
C ASP A 87 -23.73 24.47 -29.03
N ILE A 88 -23.06 25.48 -28.49
CA ILE A 88 -23.66 26.70 -27.93
C ILE A 88 -24.11 27.69 -29.01
N ASN A 89 -23.84 27.38 -30.28
CA ASN A 89 -24.07 28.24 -31.43
C ASN A 89 -25.24 27.78 -32.32
N GLU A 90 -25.91 26.68 -31.97
CA GLU A 90 -27.18 26.30 -32.59
C GLU A 90 -28.31 27.13 -31.94
N ASN A 91 -28.65 28.24 -32.59
CA ASN A 91 -29.76 29.13 -32.24
C ASN A 91 -31.11 28.57 -32.68
#